data_AF-A0A5P8FQH1-F1
#
_entry.id   AF-A0A5P8FQH1-F1
#
_cell.length_a   1.000
_cell.length_b   1.000
_cell.length_c   1.000
_cell.angle_alpha   90.00
_cell.angle_beta   90.00
_cell.angle_gamma   90.00
#
_symmetry.space_group_name_H-M   'P 1'
#
loop_
_entity.id
_entity.type
_entity.pdbx_description
1 polymer ?
#
loop_
_entity_poly.entity_id
_entity_poly.type
_entity_poly.pdbx_seq_one_letter_code
_entity_poly.pdbx_strand_id
1 'polypeptide(L)'
;MVADPYARRAALVRETAEIAHAVVDGDDVGPDLLALLARHVGADTTTLSVDLGLDLVHPVPRVLVHGDDLTETERARWRELLPTHPYARYLASRPTLTTRMTECVVPEDVWGSQVYEELLAPRGMRYQAAATLGSGPTTMTLVCLWRQTHDFDDAALEVVEGVRAAVHDAVLLRRRLVGLADPAQPRSDWSGGPDEVRLTPRQLEVVVLVARGLTNAQIGRRLSISERTVRKHVEDLFERVGCASRSQLAAWWSRGGAFATSTDPPAAPILEP
;
A
#
# COMPACT_ATOMS: atom_id res chain seq x y z
N MET A 1 33.58 -9.58 20.94
CA MET A 1 33.63 -8.13 21.20
C MET A 1 32.21 -7.59 21.05
N VAL A 2 31.58 -7.13 22.13
CA VAL A 2 30.27 -6.47 22.05
C VAL A 2 30.50 -5.13 21.34
N ALA A 3 29.79 -4.88 20.24
CA ALA A 3 29.91 -3.63 19.49
C ALA A 3 29.61 -2.43 20.40
N ASP A 4 30.39 -1.36 20.26
CA ASP A 4 30.20 -0.13 21.03
C ASP A 4 28.77 0.43 20.83
N PRO A 5 27.95 0.55 21.90
CA PRO A 5 26.60 1.08 21.81
C PRO A 5 26.52 2.47 21.18
N TYR A 6 27.55 3.31 21.38
CA TYR A 6 27.60 4.64 20.79
C TYR A 6 27.84 4.57 19.28
N ALA A 7 28.84 3.79 18.85
CA ALA A 7 29.09 3.54 17.43
C ALA A 7 27.86 2.95 16.71
N ARG A 8 27.12 2.05 17.37
CA ARG A 8 25.89 1.45 16.81
C ARG A 8 24.77 2.48 16.62
N ARG A 9 24.60 3.40 17.58
CA ARG A 9 23.63 4.52 17.46
C ARG A 9 24.05 5.52 16.39
N ALA A 10 25.33 5.88 16.33
CA ALA A 10 25.85 6.78 15.31
C ALA A 10 25.67 6.21 13.89
N ALA A 11 25.89 4.90 13.72
CA ALA A 11 25.64 4.21 12.45
C ALA A 11 24.15 4.26 12.07
N LEU A 12 23.25 3.91 13.00
CA LEU A 12 21.80 3.99 12.79
C LEU A 12 21.36 5.37 12.30
N VAL A 13 21.79 6.43 13.00
CA VAL A 13 21.42 7.82 12.66
C VAL A 13 21.92 8.19 11.25
N ARG A 14 23.17 7.86 10.93
CA ARG A 14 23.75 8.16 9.62
C ARG A 14 23.03 7.43 8.50
N GLU A 15 22.87 6.11 8.61
CA GLU A 15 22.21 5.30 7.58
C GLU A 15 20.73 5.71 7.41
N THR A 16 20.05 6.06 8.51
CA THR A 16 18.68 6.61 8.45
C THR A 16 18.62 7.93 7.69
N ALA A 17 19.59 8.83 7.91
CA ALA A 17 19.67 10.10 7.21
C ALA A 17 19.99 9.91 5.71
N GLU A 18 20.85 8.95 5.36
CA GLU A 18 21.15 8.57 3.98
C GLU A 18 19.89 8.04 3.26
N ILE A 19 19.14 7.14 3.90
CA ILE A 19 17.86 6.64 3.38
C ILE A 19 16.86 7.79 3.22
N ALA A 20 16.70 8.65 4.22
CA ALA A 20 15.78 9.79 4.15
C ALA A 20 16.16 10.76 3.02
N HIS A 21 17.46 10.99 2.78
CA HIS A 21 17.91 11.82 1.66
C HIS A 21 17.58 11.18 0.31
N ALA A 22 17.89 9.90 0.13
CA ALA A 22 17.58 9.15 -1.08
C ALA A 22 16.07 9.11 -1.37
N VAL A 23 15.22 8.99 -0.34
CA VAL A 23 13.76 9.13 -0.47
C VAL A 23 13.39 10.48 -1.07
N VAL A 24 14.00 11.57 -0.61
CA VAL A 24 13.73 12.93 -1.12
C VAL A 24 14.13 13.06 -2.59
N ASP A 25 15.24 12.44 -2.98
CA ASP A 25 15.82 12.58 -4.32
C ASP A 25 15.06 11.80 -5.40
N GLY A 26 14.38 10.71 -5.05
CA GLY A 26 13.78 9.89 -6.10
C GLY A 26 13.79 8.40 -5.84
N ASP A 27 14.73 7.96 -5.01
CA ASP A 27 15.30 6.62 -5.10
C ASP A 27 14.41 5.55 -4.46
N ASP A 28 14.57 4.32 -4.95
CA ASP A 28 13.98 3.14 -4.32
C ASP A 28 14.86 2.70 -3.14
N VAL A 29 14.45 3.07 -1.93
CA VAL A 29 15.16 2.74 -0.68
C VAL A 29 14.57 1.52 0.04
N GLY A 30 13.55 0.86 -0.53
CA GLY A 30 12.82 -0.21 0.15
C GLY A 30 13.74 -1.32 0.69
N PRO A 31 14.63 -1.90 -0.15
CA PRO A 31 15.57 -2.93 0.28
C PRO A 31 16.52 -2.47 1.41
N ASP A 32 17.07 -1.27 1.31
CA ASP A 32 18.03 -0.73 2.28
C ASP A 32 17.36 -0.42 3.62
N LEU A 33 16.14 0.11 3.59
CA LEU A 33 15.31 0.35 4.78
C LEU A 33 14.99 -0.97 5.52
N LEU A 34 14.59 -2.01 4.78
CA LEU A 34 14.32 -3.32 5.35
C LEU A 34 15.58 -3.92 5.98
N ALA A 35 16.72 -3.84 5.28
CA ALA A 35 17.99 -4.34 5.78
C ALA A 35 18.48 -3.59 7.03
N LEU A 36 18.33 -2.25 7.07
CA LEU A 36 18.64 -1.41 8.23
C LEU A 36 17.84 -1.88 9.45
N LEU A 37 16.51 -1.95 9.30
CA LEU A 37 15.62 -2.33 10.39
C LEU A 37 15.90 -3.75 10.87
N ALA A 38 16.04 -4.72 9.97
CA ALA A 38 16.37 -6.10 10.33
C ALA A 38 17.63 -6.19 11.20
N ARG A 39 18.71 -5.48 10.84
CA ARG A 39 19.97 -5.48 11.59
C ARG A 39 19.87 -4.78 12.95
N HIS A 40 19.19 -3.64 13.01
CA HIS A 40 19.18 -2.79 14.20
C HIS A 40 18.19 -3.27 15.27
N VAL A 41 17.09 -3.88 14.85
CA VAL A 41 16.09 -4.44 15.76
C VAL A 41 16.12 -5.95 15.82
N GLY A 42 17.06 -6.64 15.17
CA GLY A 42 17.16 -8.10 15.21
C GLY A 42 15.85 -8.80 14.80
N ALA A 43 15.32 -8.41 13.64
CA ALA A 43 14.17 -9.09 13.05
C ALA A 43 14.66 -10.25 12.16
N ASP A 44 13.98 -11.38 12.21
CA ASP A 44 14.28 -12.57 11.41
C ASP A 44 13.84 -12.37 9.95
N THR A 45 12.77 -11.60 9.74
CA THR A 45 12.29 -11.20 8.41
C THR A 45 11.71 -9.80 8.51
N THR A 46 11.87 -9.01 7.44
CA THR A 46 11.16 -7.73 7.32
C THR A 46 10.47 -7.64 5.97
N THR A 47 9.31 -7.01 5.93
CA THR A 47 8.54 -6.81 4.70
C THR A 47 8.08 -5.37 4.59
N LEU A 48 8.01 -4.87 3.36
CA LEU A 48 7.46 -3.55 3.02
C LEU A 48 6.25 -3.77 2.12
N SER A 49 5.06 -3.44 2.61
CA SER A 49 3.83 -3.43 1.83
C SER A 49 3.55 -2.02 1.36
N VAL A 50 3.65 -1.79 0.06
CA VAL A 50 3.35 -0.51 -0.59
C VAL A 50 1.94 -0.56 -1.16
N ASP A 51 1.20 0.53 -0.98
CA ASP A 51 -0.19 0.68 -1.42
C ASP A 51 -1.13 -0.41 -0.88
N LEU A 52 -0.93 -0.83 0.37
CA LEU A 52 -1.88 -1.73 1.03
C LEU A 52 -3.23 -1.03 1.19
N GLY A 53 -4.27 -1.59 0.60
CA GLY A 53 -5.65 -1.12 0.77
C GLY A 53 -6.09 -1.09 2.23
N LEU A 54 -6.78 -0.02 2.65
CA LEU A 54 -7.39 0.03 3.99
C LEU A 54 -8.55 -0.97 4.15
N ASP A 55 -9.10 -1.48 3.06
CA ASP A 55 -10.05 -2.60 3.09
C ASP A 55 -9.34 -3.98 3.14
N LEU A 56 -8.00 -4.00 3.05
CA LEU A 56 -7.11 -5.17 2.96
C LEU A 56 -7.32 -6.07 1.75
N VAL A 57 -8.21 -5.69 0.83
CA VAL A 57 -8.51 -6.45 -0.37
C VAL A 57 -7.97 -5.73 -1.60
N HIS A 58 -8.12 -4.40 -1.66
CA HIS A 58 -7.79 -3.58 -2.81
C HIS A 58 -7.20 -2.21 -2.42
N PRO A 59 -6.14 -1.74 -3.11
CA PRO A 59 -5.38 -2.49 -4.10
C PRO A 59 -4.54 -3.60 -3.44
N VAL A 60 -4.11 -4.57 -4.26
CA VAL A 60 -3.18 -5.61 -3.82
C VAL A 60 -1.85 -4.92 -3.51
N PRO A 61 -1.31 -5.09 -2.29
CA PRO A 61 -0.05 -4.43 -1.94
C PRO A 61 1.09 -4.99 -2.80
N ARG A 62 2.00 -4.11 -3.22
CA ARG A 62 3.32 -4.55 -3.64
C ARG A 62 4.12 -4.89 -2.38
N VAL A 63 4.51 -6.15 -2.24
CA VAL A 63 5.26 -6.63 -1.07
C VAL A 63 6.70 -6.86 -1.44
N LEU A 64 7.61 -6.11 -0.81
CA LEU A 64 9.04 -6.38 -0.81
C LEU A 64 9.38 -7.19 0.44
N VAL A 65 10.23 -8.20 0.30
CA VAL A 65 10.65 -9.07 1.41
C VAL A 65 12.16 -8.99 1.52
N HIS A 66 12.65 -8.80 2.75
CA HIS A 66 14.06 -8.99 3.09
C HIS A 66 14.19 -10.31 3.84
N GLY A 67 14.71 -11.32 3.15
CA GLY A 67 14.71 -12.72 3.55
C GLY A 67 14.25 -13.60 2.38
N ASP A 68 13.49 -14.65 2.67
CA ASP A 68 12.95 -15.56 1.65
C ASP A 68 11.67 -15.00 1.02
N ASP A 69 11.67 -14.87 -0.31
CA ASP A 69 10.50 -14.42 -1.07
C ASP A 69 9.32 -15.40 -0.98
N LEU A 70 8.11 -14.86 -1.12
CA LEU A 70 6.90 -15.67 -1.26
C LEU A 70 6.88 -16.36 -2.63
N THR A 71 6.44 -17.62 -2.69
CA THR A 71 6.08 -18.26 -3.96
C THR A 71 4.80 -17.63 -4.52
N GLU A 72 4.49 -17.88 -5.79
CA GLU A 72 3.25 -17.34 -6.40
C GLU A 72 1.99 -17.89 -5.73
N THR A 73 1.99 -19.16 -5.35
CA THR A 73 0.90 -19.80 -4.60
C THR A 73 0.69 -19.11 -3.24
N GLU A 74 1.78 -18.80 -2.54
CA GLU A 74 1.72 -18.12 -1.25
C GLU A 74 1.29 -16.67 -1.39
N ARG A 75 1.72 -15.97 -2.45
CA ARG A 75 1.18 -14.63 -2.77
C ARG A 75 -0.32 -14.67 -3.02
N ALA A 76 -0.83 -15.69 -3.70
CA ALA A 76 -2.26 -15.85 -3.94
C ALA A 76 -3.03 -16.13 -2.63
N ARG A 77 -2.55 -17.05 -1.79
CA ARG A 77 -3.15 -17.33 -0.48
C ARG A 77 -3.04 -16.14 0.47
N TRP A 78 -1.94 -15.40 0.43
CA TRP A 78 -1.78 -14.16 1.19
C TRP A 78 -2.85 -13.14 0.82
N ARG A 79 -3.10 -12.91 -0.48
CA ARG A 79 -4.18 -12.03 -0.95
C ARG A 79 -5.56 -12.46 -0.45
N GLU A 80 -5.82 -13.75 -0.41
CA GLU A 80 -7.09 -14.31 0.08
C GLU A 80 -7.26 -14.16 1.59
N LEU A 81 -6.20 -14.42 2.36
CA LEU A 81 -6.25 -14.54 3.82
C LEU A 81 -5.92 -13.24 4.56
N LEU A 82 -5.24 -12.27 3.93
CA LEU A 82 -4.87 -11.00 4.55
C LEU A 82 -6.06 -10.24 5.19
N PRO A 83 -7.27 -10.18 4.59
CA PRO A 83 -8.44 -9.53 5.20
C PRO A 83 -8.90 -10.19 6.52
N THR A 84 -8.45 -11.41 6.79
CA THR A 84 -8.75 -12.16 8.03
C THR A 84 -7.69 -11.98 9.11
N HIS A 85 -6.51 -11.42 8.77
CA HIS A 85 -5.41 -11.24 9.71
C HIS A 85 -5.78 -10.23 10.80
N PRO A 86 -5.88 -10.62 12.10
CA PRO A 86 -6.41 -9.74 13.14
C PRO A 86 -5.60 -8.44 13.28
N TYR A 87 -4.27 -8.55 13.29
CA TYR A 87 -3.42 -7.37 13.41
C TYR A 87 -3.39 -6.48 12.15
N ALA A 88 -3.43 -7.06 10.94
CA ALA A 88 -3.57 -6.25 9.72
C ALA A 88 -4.87 -5.45 9.71
N ARG A 89 -5.99 -6.04 10.19
CA ARG A 89 -7.28 -5.32 10.35
C ARG A 89 -7.18 -4.20 11.37
N TYR A 90 -6.47 -4.43 12.47
CA TYR A 90 -6.19 -3.39 13.46
C TYR A 90 -5.44 -2.21 12.81
N LEU A 91 -4.32 -2.50 12.13
CA LEU A 91 -3.49 -1.49 11.45
C LEU A 91 -4.30 -0.72 10.39
N ALA A 92 -5.10 -1.44 9.59
CA ALA A 92 -6.01 -0.86 8.60
C ALA A 92 -6.98 0.18 9.18
N SER A 93 -7.45 -0.05 10.40
CA SER A 93 -8.35 0.88 11.10
C SER A 93 -7.62 2.07 11.76
N ARG A 94 -6.29 1.99 11.93
CA ARG A 94 -5.46 2.95 12.69
C ARG A 94 -4.09 3.15 12.05
N PRO A 95 -4.01 3.80 10.87
CA PRO A 95 -2.78 3.89 10.09
C PRO A 95 -1.65 4.74 10.70
N THR A 96 -1.77 5.32 11.90
CA THR A 96 -0.89 6.41 12.37
C THR A 96 0.13 6.03 13.46
N LEU A 97 0.51 4.76 13.63
CA LEU A 97 1.39 4.36 14.74
C LEU A 97 2.45 3.31 14.35
N THR A 98 3.55 3.30 15.11
CA THR A 98 4.42 2.13 15.29
C THR A 98 3.86 1.31 16.45
N THR A 99 3.59 0.03 16.23
CA THR A 99 3.04 -0.86 17.27
C THR A 99 3.63 -2.26 17.15
N ARG A 100 3.55 -3.03 18.25
CA ARG A 100 3.70 -4.49 18.21
C ARG A 100 2.33 -5.16 18.32
N MET A 101 2.20 -6.31 17.67
CA MET A 101 0.97 -7.10 17.58
C MET A 101 0.33 -7.36 18.93
N THR A 102 1.14 -7.73 19.92
CA THR A 102 0.72 -8.14 21.27
C THR A 102 0.14 -7.00 22.11
N GLU A 103 0.33 -5.74 21.72
CA GLU A 103 -0.31 -4.57 22.34
C GLU A 103 -1.68 -4.25 21.73
N CYS A 104 -1.94 -4.75 20.52
CA CYS A 104 -3.04 -4.31 19.68
C CYS A 104 -4.14 -5.36 19.56
N VAL A 105 -3.77 -6.64 19.61
CA VAL A 105 -4.66 -7.78 19.45
C VAL A 105 -4.28 -8.88 20.43
N VAL A 106 -5.24 -9.78 20.72
CA VAL A 106 -4.98 -10.99 21.50
C VAL A 106 -4.10 -11.93 20.65
N PRO A 107 -2.87 -12.29 21.10
CA PRO A 107 -1.95 -13.08 20.28
C PRO A 107 -2.51 -14.44 19.86
N GLU A 108 -3.32 -15.06 20.71
CA GLU A 108 -3.98 -16.34 20.44
C GLU A 108 -4.95 -16.26 19.25
N ASP A 109 -5.61 -15.11 19.04
CA ASP A 109 -6.49 -14.91 17.87
C ASP A 109 -5.69 -14.88 16.58
N VAL A 110 -4.45 -14.38 16.62
CA VAL A 110 -3.55 -14.40 15.46
C VAL A 110 -2.99 -15.81 15.27
N TRP A 111 -2.41 -16.41 16.31
CA TRP A 111 -1.76 -17.72 16.20
C TRP A 111 -2.72 -18.87 15.94
N GLY A 112 -4.00 -18.73 16.27
CA GLY A 112 -5.06 -19.68 15.93
C GLY A 112 -5.77 -19.38 14.60
N SER A 113 -5.32 -18.38 13.84
CA SER A 113 -5.95 -18.02 12.56
C SER A 113 -5.39 -18.82 11.39
N GLN A 114 -6.22 -19.03 10.38
CA GLN A 114 -5.82 -19.71 9.14
C GLN A 114 -4.67 -19.00 8.41
N VAL A 115 -4.64 -17.67 8.41
CA VAL A 115 -3.53 -16.89 7.83
C VAL A 115 -2.21 -17.20 8.52
N TYR A 116 -2.23 -17.40 9.85
CA TYR A 116 -1.03 -17.76 10.58
C TYR A 116 -0.59 -19.18 10.26
N GLU A 117 -1.49 -20.16 10.36
CA GLU A 117 -1.17 -21.57 10.13
C GLU A 117 -0.61 -21.83 8.73
N GLU A 118 -1.23 -21.24 7.71
CA GLU A 118 -0.85 -21.51 6.31
C GLU A 118 0.38 -20.71 5.85
N LEU A 119 0.55 -19.47 6.33
CA LEU A 119 1.52 -18.53 5.72
C LEU A 119 2.61 -18.08 6.68
N LEU A 120 2.28 -17.77 7.93
CA LEU A 120 3.20 -17.16 8.88
C LEU A 120 4.00 -18.19 9.69
N ALA A 121 3.34 -19.21 10.21
CA ALA A 121 3.95 -20.24 11.05
C ALA A 121 5.07 -21.01 10.32
N PRO A 122 4.91 -21.43 9.04
CA PRO A 122 5.96 -22.11 8.30
C PRO A 122 7.22 -21.26 8.10
N ARG A 123 7.10 -19.93 8.22
CA ARG A 123 8.19 -18.96 8.06
C ARG A 123 8.78 -18.46 9.38
N GLY A 124 8.31 -18.98 10.51
CA GLY A 124 8.70 -18.45 11.81
C GLY A 124 8.23 -17.00 12.06
N MET A 125 7.23 -16.51 11.32
CA MET A 125 6.68 -15.17 11.48
C MET A 125 5.69 -15.13 12.66
N ARG A 126 6.21 -15.20 13.89
CA ARG A 126 5.41 -15.39 15.09
C ARG A 126 5.01 -14.10 15.78
N TYR A 127 5.99 -13.25 16.06
CA TYR A 127 5.81 -11.94 16.67
C TYR A 127 6.00 -10.87 15.61
N GLN A 128 5.14 -9.86 15.61
CA GLN A 128 5.14 -8.82 14.59
C GLN A 128 5.21 -7.42 15.23
N ALA A 129 6.12 -6.59 14.75
CA ALA A 129 6.04 -5.14 14.86
C ALA A 129 5.70 -4.55 13.49
N ALA A 130 4.99 -3.43 13.47
CA ALA A 130 4.62 -2.75 12.24
C ALA A 130 4.67 -1.23 12.42
N ALA A 131 5.03 -0.54 11.34
CA ALA A 131 5.18 0.90 11.31
C ALA A 131 4.68 1.47 9.98
N THR A 132 3.79 2.45 10.04
CA THR A 132 3.27 3.12 8.84
C THR A 132 4.22 4.22 8.36
N LEU A 133 4.79 4.03 7.17
CA LEU A 133 5.63 5.04 6.51
C LEU A 133 4.81 6.12 5.81
N GLY A 134 3.58 5.82 5.43
CA GLY A 134 2.68 6.78 4.81
C GLY A 134 1.28 6.22 4.69
N SER A 135 0.28 7.09 4.73
CA SER A 135 -1.11 6.74 4.50
C SER A 135 -1.75 7.73 3.54
N GLY A 136 -2.43 7.22 2.54
CA GLY A 136 -3.40 7.95 1.74
C GLY A 136 -4.80 7.82 2.33
N PRO A 137 -5.82 8.36 1.65
CA PRO A 137 -7.21 8.21 2.08
C PRO A 137 -7.69 6.74 2.09
N THR A 138 -7.02 5.87 1.31
CA THR A 138 -7.53 4.53 0.96
C THR A 138 -6.44 3.47 0.91
N THR A 139 -5.18 3.88 1.03
CA THR A 139 -4.02 2.99 1.07
C THR A 139 -3.06 3.39 2.19
N MET A 140 -2.19 2.46 2.56
CA MET A 140 -1.06 2.71 3.43
C MET A 140 0.19 2.00 2.95
N THR A 141 1.34 2.51 3.38
CA THR A 141 2.63 1.88 3.24
C THR A 141 3.10 1.43 4.61
N LEU A 142 3.25 0.12 4.79
CA LEU A 142 3.65 -0.51 6.06
C LEU A 142 5.01 -1.16 5.92
N VAL A 143 5.87 -0.94 6.92
CA VAL A 143 6.97 -1.85 7.21
C VAL A 143 6.52 -2.80 8.31
N CYS A 144 6.72 -4.08 8.09
CA CYS A 144 6.47 -5.14 9.06
C CYS A 144 7.78 -5.85 9.41
N LEU A 145 7.97 -6.13 10.69
CA LEU A 145 9.14 -6.81 11.23
C LEU A 145 8.67 -8.06 11.97
N TRP A 146 9.38 -9.16 11.77
CA TRP A 146 8.97 -10.46 12.28
C TRP A 146 10.06 -11.10 13.11
N ARG A 147 9.67 -11.76 14.20
CA ARG A 147 10.53 -12.60 15.03
C ARG A 147 9.86 -13.94 15.31
N GLN A 148 10.65 -15.01 15.38
CA GLN A 148 10.16 -16.35 15.68
C GLN A 148 10.08 -16.62 17.18
N THR A 149 11.07 -16.15 17.94
CA THR A 149 11.34 -16.68 19.29
C THR A 149 10.82 -15.80 20.42
N HIS A 150 10.81 -14.48 20.23
CA HIS A 150 10.44 -13.52 21.26
C HIS A 150 9.83 -12.26 20.63
N ASP A 151 9.09 -11.51 21.43
CA ASP A 151 8.43 -10.30 20.99
C ASP A 151 9.42 -9.12 20.84
N PHE A 152 8.96 -8.03 20.22
CA PHE A 152 9.67 -6.76 20.18
C PHE A 152 9.53 -6.05 21.51
N ASP A 153 10.62 -5.49 22.04
CA ASP A 153 10.61 -4.68 23.24
C ASP A 153 10.48 -3.18 22.90
N ASP A 154 10.25 -2.36 23.92
CA ASP A 154 10.02 -0.92 23.73
C ASP A 154 11.25 -0.24 23.10
N ALA A 155 12.46 -0.70 23.43
CA ALA A 155 13.70 -0.20 22.83
C ALA A 155 13.77 -0.49 21.32
N ALA A 156 13.34 -1.67 20.88
CA ALA A 156 13.22 -1.96 19.45
C ALA A 156 12.17 -1.07 18.78
N LEU A 157 11.00 -0.87 19.42
CA LEU A 157 9.96 0.01 18.88
C LEU A 157 10.41 1.47 18.78
N GLU A 158 11.20 1.98 19.72
CA GLU A 158 11.81 3.32 19.64
C GLU A 158 12.73 3.46 18.43
N VAL A 159 13.53 2.43 18.13
CA VAL A 159 14.37 2.41 16.92
C VAL A 159 13.50 2.42 15.65
N VAL A 160 12.49 1.55 15.58
CA VAL A 160 11.57 1.51 14.44
C VAL A 160 10.88 2.86 14.26
N GLU A 161 10.41 3.46 15.34
CA GLU A 161 9.72 4.75 15.32
C GLU A 161 10.62 5.89 14.87
N GLY A 162 11.88 5.93 15.34
CA GLY A 162 12.85 6.94 14.90
C GLY A 162 13.14 6.86 13.40
N VAL A 163 13.35 5.64 12.89
CA VAL A 163 13.54 5.40 11.44
C VAL A 163 12.27 5.74 10.66
N ARG A 164 11.11 5.27 11.12
CA ARG A 164 9.80 5.53 10.50
C ARG A 164 9.53 7.01 10.39
N ALA A 165 9.76 7.79 11.46
CA ALA A 165 9.54 9.23 11.48
C ALA A 165 10.41 9.95 10.45
N ALA A 166 11.71 9.64 10.39
CA ALA A 166 12.61 10.25 9.42
C ALA A 166 12.22 9.93 7.97
N VAL A 167 11.88 8.68 7.68
CA VAL A 167 11.43 8.25 6.35
C VAL A 167 10.07 8.87 6.00
N HIS A 168 9.14 8.92 6.95
CA HIS A 168 7.83 9.54 6.76
C HIS A 168 7.95 11.03 6.40
N ASP A 169 8.77 11.76 7.15
CA ASP A 169 9.01 13.17 6.90
C ASP A 169 9.70 13.40 5.55
N ALA A 170 10.63 12.54 5.17
CA ALA A 170 11.26 12.57 3.85
C ALA A 170 10.24 12.35 2.71
N VAL A 171 9.33 11.38 2.86
CA VAL A 171 8.23 11.15 1.90
C VAL A 171 7.33 12.39 1.81
N LEU A 172 6.96 13.00 2.93
CA LEU A 172 6.16 14.23 2.94
C LEU A 172 6.89 15.42 2.31
N LEU A 173 8.19 15.54 2.53
CA LEU A 173 9.01 16.58 1.96
C LEU A 173 9.09 16.42 0.43
N ARG A 174 9.40 15.22 -0.07
CA ARG A 174 9.38 14.92 -1.51
C ARG A 174 8.05 15.30 -2.14
N ARG A 175 6.92 14.89 -1.54
CA ARG A 175 5.58 15.23 -2.03
C ARG A 175 5.39 16.73 -2.21
N ARG A 176 5.88 17.53 -1.26
CA ARG A 176 5.81 18.99 -1.33
C ARG A 176 6.72 19.54 -2.43
N LEU A 177 7.95 19.03 -2.55
CA LEU A 177 8.91 19.48 -3.55
C LEU A 177 8.46 19.15 -4.98
N VAL A 178 7.99 17.93 -5.22
CA VAL A 178 7.40 17.51 -6.51
C VAL A 178 6.16 18.35 -6.81
N GLY A 179 5.27 18.55 -5.84
CA GLY A 179 4.07 19.37 -6.03
C GLY A 179 4.34 20.85 -6.28
N LEU A 180 5.49 21.38 -5.86
CA LEU A 180 5.96 22.73 -6.21
C LEU A 180 6.57 22.80 -7.61
N ALA A 181 7.24 21.73 -8.05
CA ALA A 181 7.89 21.65 -9.36
C ALA A 181 6.90 21.38 -10.50
N ASP A 182 5.84 20.58 -10.24
CA ASP A 182 4.81 20.24 -11.22
C ASP A 182 3.45 19.96 -10.53
N PRO A 183 2.52 20.93 -10.49
CA PRO A 183 1.21 20.75 -9.85
C PRO A 183 0.29 19.74 -10.57
N ALA A 184 0.70 19.20 -11.74
CA ALA A 184 -0.06 18.23 -12.53
C ALA A 184 0.45 16.78 -12.42
N GLN A 185 1.56 16.51 -11.71
CA GLN A 185 2.08 15.14 -11.56
C GLN A 185 1.36 14.34 -10.46
N PRO A 186 1.01 13.06 -10.72
CA PRO A 186 0.31 12.21 -9.77
C PRO A 186 1.20 11.77 -8.59
N ARG A 187 0.52 11.52 -7.47
CA ARG A 187 1.04 11.42 -6.09
C ARG A 187 1.43 9.97 -5.71
N SER A 188 2.38 9.35 -6.41
CA SER A 188 2.95 8.06 -5.98
C SER A 188 4.48 8.13 -5.94
N ASP A 189 5.05 8.18 -4.73
CA ASP A 189 6.49 8.43 -4.49
C ASP A 189 7.32 7.17 -4.24
N TRP A 190 6.76 5.99 -4.52
CA TRP A 190 7.48 4.71 -4.46
C TRP A 190 7.35 4.01 -5.82
N SER A 191 7.94 4.60 -6.85
CA SER A 191 7.75 4.19 -8.24
C SER A 191 8.77 3.15 -8.72
N GLY A 192 8.25 1.95 -9.03
CA GLY A 192 8.93 0.89 -9.78
C GLY A 192 8.04 -0.33 -10.04
N GLY A 193 7.07 -0.25 -10.97
CA GLY A 193 6.26 -1.39 -11.47
C GLY A 193 4.81 -1.01 -11.85
N PRO A 194 4.19 -1.64 -12.88
CA PRO A 194 3.11 -1.05 -13.70
C PRO A 194 1.71 -1.08 -13.06
N ASP A 195 0.86 -0.21 -13.64
CA ASP A 195 -0.59 -0.05 -13.49
C ASP A 195 -1.11 0.79 -12.31
N GLU A 196 -0.69 2.06 -12.29
CA GLU A 196 -1.61 3.13 -11.91
C GLU A 196 -2.76 3.14 -12.94
N VAL A 197 -3.99 2.81 -12.51
CA VAL A 197 -5.12 2.79 -13.43
C VAL A 197 -5.39 4.21 -13.93
N ARG A 198 -4.98 4.50 -15.17
CA ARG A 198 -5.21 5.80 -15.80
C ARG A 198 -6.60 5.86 -16.41
N LEU A 199 -7.45 6.71 -15.83
CA LEU A 199 -8.78 7.00 -16.37
C LEU A 199 -8.71 8.22 -17.27
N THR A 200 -9.30 8.13 -18.45
CA THR A 200 -9.54 9.33 -19.28
C THR A 200 -10.56 10.26 -18.60
N PRO A 201 -10.62 11.56 -18.96
CA PRO A 201 -11.59 12.49 -18.39
C PRO A 201 -13.03 12.01 -18.56
N ARG A 202 -13.34 11.37 -19.70
CA ARG A 202 -14.66 10.81 -19.95
C ARG A 202 -14.96 9.59 -19.08
N GLN A 203 -13.99 8.71 -18.88
CA GLN A 203 -14.15 7.56 -17.97
C GLN A 203 -14.34 8.02 -16.52
N LEU A 204 -13.67 9.10 -16.11
CA LEU A 204 -13.85 9.73 -14.82
C LEU A 204 -15.30 10.23 -14.61
N GLU A 205 -15.84 10.95 -15.59
CA GLU A 205 -17.24 11.40 -15.55
C GLU A 205 -18.21 10.22 -15.45
N VAL A 206 -17.97 9.15 -16.20
CA VAL A 206 -18.81 7.95 -16.19
C VAL A 206 -18.76 7.25 -14.82
N VAL A 207 -17.57 7.01 -14.25
CA VAL A 207 -17.44 6.29 -12.97
C VAL A 207 -18.06 7.07 -11.80
N VAL A 208 -17.94 8.41 -11.79
CA VAL A 208 -18.62 9.28 -10.81
C VAL A 208 -20.13 9.08 -10.84
N LEU A 209 -20.72 9.04 -12.04
CA LEU A 209 -22.16 8.91 -12.20
C LEU A 209 -22.63 7.47 -11.90
N VAL A 210 -21.81 6.47 -12.21
CA VAL A 210 -22.03 5.07 -11.78
C VAL A 210 -22.06 4.97 -10.26
N ALA A 211 -21.09 5.58 -9.57
CA ALA A 211 -21.02 5.57 -8.11
C ALA A 211 -22.19 6.30 -7.44
N ARG A 212 -22.78 7.28 -8.12
CA ARG A 212 -24.02 7.96 -7.71
C ARG A 212 -25.30 7.14 -8.01
N GLY A 213 -25.16 5.92 -8.53
CA GLY A 213 -26.27 5.01 -8.77
C GLY A 213 -27.09 5.30 -10.04
N LEU A 214 -26.60 6.16 -10.95
CA LEU A 214 -27.32 6.42 -12.20
C LEU A 214 -27.29 5.20 -13.12
N THR A 215 -28.30 5.02 -13.97
CA THR A 215 -28.32 4.00 -15.03
C THR A 215 -27.59 4.47 -16.29
N ASN A 216 -27.19 3.55 -17.18
CA ASN A 216 -26.52 3.93 -18.44
C ASN A 216 -27.36 4.91 -19.28
N ALA A 217 -28.68 4.77 -19.29
CA ALA A 217 -29.59 5.70 -19.98
C ALA A 217 -29.60 7.10 -19.34
N GLN A 218 -29.54 7.19 -18.01
CA GLN A 218 -29.44 8.48 -17.30
C GLN A 218 -28.09 9.14 -17.51
N ILE A 219 -27.00 8.37 -17.51
CA ILE A 219 -25.65 8.85 -17.80
C ILE A 219 -25.57 9.36 -19.24
N GLY A 220 -26.11 8.61 -20.21
CA GLY A 220 -26.12 9.00 -21.61
C GLY A 220 -26.82 10.34 -21.84
N ARG A 221 -28.00 10.53 -21.20
CA ARG A 221 -28.69 11.84 -21.22
C ARG A 221 -27.88 12.97 -20.60
N ARG A 222 -27.13 12.69 -19.52
CA ARG A 222 -26.38 13.72 -18.79
C ARG A 222 -25.08 14.12 -19.48
N LEU A 223 -24.45 13.18 -20.19
CA LEU A 223 -23.20 13.40 -20.91
C LEU A 223 -23.40 13.63 -22.41
N SER A 224 -24.66 13.69 -22.88
CA SER A 224 -25.04 13.84 -24.29
C SER A 224 -24.41 12.77 -25.20
N ILE A 225 -24.41 11.51 -24.76
CA ILE A 225 -23.93 10.33 -25.51
C ILE A 225 -24.95 9.21 -25.48
N SER A 226 -24.82 8.25 -26.40
CA SER A 226 -25.75 7.10 -26.45
C SER A 226 -25.58 6.17 -25.24
N GLU A 227 -26.65 5.48 -24.83
CA GLU A 227 -26.57 4.45 -23.79
C GLU A 227 -25.57 3.34 -24.14
N ARG A 228 -25.47 2.98 -25.42
CA ARG A 228 -24.49 2.02 -25.95
C ARG A 228 -23.05 2.50 -25.70
N THR A 229 -22.78 3.79 -25.91
CA THR A 229 -21.47 4.39 -25.65
C THR A 229 -21.14 4.37 -24.16
N VAL A 230 -22.13 4.63 -23.28
CA VAL A 230 -21.92 4.51 -21.83
C VAL A 230 -21.61 3.07 -21.43
N ARG A 231 -22.32 2.08 -21.99
CA ARG A 231 -22.06 0.66 -21.71
C ARG A 231 -20.61 0.30 -22.03
N LYS A 232 -20.12 0.71 -23.20
CA LYS A 232 -18.73 0.50 -23.59
C LYS A 232 -17.74 1.15 -22.61
N HIS A 233 -17.97 2.39 -22.20
CA HIS A 233 -17.11 3.02 -21.19
C HIS A 233 -17.10 2.28 -19.85
N VAL A 234 -18.23 1.69 -19.44
CA VAL A 234 -18.33 0.91 -18.20
C VAL A 234 -17.62 -0.45 -18.33
N GLU A 235 -17.70 -1.10 -19.48
CA GLU A 235 -16.96 -2.33 -19.79
C GLU A 235 -15.44 -2.07 -19.82
N ASP A 236 -15.00 -1.01 -20.50
CA ASP A 236 -13.59 -0.60 -20.50
C ASP A 236 -13.10 -0.25 -19.09
N LEU A 237 -13.98 0.33 -18.25
CA LEU A 237 -13.68 0.63 -16.84
C LEU A 237 -13.51 -0.66 -16.03
N PHE A 238 -14.37 -1.66 -16.23
CA PHE A 238 -14.28 -2.96 -15.56
C PHE A 238 -12.93 -3.63 -15.79
N GLU A 239 -12.50 -3.69 -17.05
CA GLU A 239 -11.20 -4.24 -17.43
C GLU A 239 -10.05 -3.45 -16.81
N ARG A 240 -10.12 -2.11 -16.85
CA ARG A 240 -9.05 -1.23 -16.37
C ARG A 240 -8.90 -1.20 -14.85
N VAL A 241 -10.00 -1.24 -14.09
CA VAL A 241 -9.97 -1.18 -12.62
C VAL A 241 -10.09 -2.57 -11.96
N GLY A 242 -10.12 -3.64 -12.74
CA GLY A 242 -10.25 -5.02 -12.24
C GLY A 242 -11.61 -5.31 -11.58
N CYS A 243 -12.68 -4.62 -11.98
CA CYS A 243 -14.02 -4.83 -11.42
C CYS A 243 -14.83 -5.76 -12.31
N ALA A 244 -15.53 -6.73 -11.73
CA ALA A 244 -16.41 -7.65 -12.48
C ALA A 244 -17.87 -7.19 -12.53
N SER A 245 -18.22 -6.10 -11.83
CA SER A 245 -19.60 -5.62 -11.78
C SER A 245 -19.72 -4.12 -11.52
N ARG A 246 -20.88 -3.57 -11.87
CA ARG A 246 -21.23 -2.17 -11.61
C ARG A 246 -21.18 -1.81 -10.13
N SER A 247 -21.65 -2.71 -9.28
CA SER A 247 -21.64 -2.53 -7.82
C SER A 247 -20.21 -2.50 -7.28
N GLN A 248 -19.33 -3.36 -7.81
CA GLN A 248 -17.90 -3.33 -7.48
C GLN A 248 -17.24 -2.03 -7.93
N LEU A 249 -17.53 -1.55 -9.15
CA LEU A 249 -17.02 -0.28 -9.68
C LEU A 249 -17.49 0.93 -8.85
N ALA A 250 -18.76 0.96 -8.45
CA ALA A 250 -19.31 2.00 -7.58
C ALA A 250 -18.66 1.99 -6.18
N ALA A 251 -18.44 0.80 -5.64
CA ALA A 251 -17.81 0.63 -4.34
C ALA A 251 -16.32 1.00 -4.38
N TRP A 252 -15.61 0.64 -5.45
CA TRP A 252 -14.22 1.05 -5.71
C TRP A 252 -14.07 2.58 -5.74
N TRP A 253 -14.97 3.27 -6.45
CA TRP A 253 -14.97 4.74 -6.48
C TRP A 253 -15.25 5.36 -5.10
N SER A 254 -16.22 4.81 -4.38
CA SER A 254 -16.63 5.32 -3.06
C SER A 254 -15.57 5.10 -1.99
N ARG A 255 -14.74 4.07 -2.14
CA ARG A 255 -13.55 3.81 -1.33
C ARG A 255 -12.31 4.51 -1.88
N GLY A 256 -12.47 5.62 -2.61
CA GLY A 256 -11.41 6.50 -3.12
C GLY A 256 -10.31 5.81 -3.93
N GLY A 257 -10.72 5.02 -4.93
CA GLY A 257 -9.80 4.38 -5.87
C GLY A 257 -8.67 5.30 -6.35
N ALA A 258 -7.44 4.80 -6.35
CA ALA A 258 -6.29 5.52 -6.89
C ALA A 258 -6.35 5.48 -8.43
N PHE A 259 -6.41 6.65 -9.06
CA PHE A 259 -6.34 6.80 -10.51
C PHE A 259 -5.66 8.12 -10.85
N ALA A 260 -4.88 8.11 -11.94
CA ALA A 260 -4.43 9.34 -12.59
C ALA A 260 -5.36 9.69 -13.76
N THR A 261 -5.60 10.98 -13.98
CA THR A 261 -6.27 11.45 -15.19
C THR A 261 -5.31 11.39 -16.37
N SER A 262 -5.59 10.57 -17.39
CA SER A 262 -4.83 10.60 -18.64
C SER A 262 -5.18 11.84 -19.45
N THR A 263 -4.18 12.56 -19.97
CA THR A 263 -4.33 13.62 -20.97
C THR A 263 -4.47 13.09 -22.39
N ASP A 264 -4.48 11.78 -22.61
CA ASP A 264 -4.74 11.23 -23.94
C ASP A 264 -6.12 11.68 -24.44
N PRO A 265 -6.22 12.13 -25.70
CA PRO A 265 -7.50 12.44 -26.31
C PRO A 265 -8.40 11.19 -26.22
N PRO A 266 -9.71 11.36 -26.00
CA PRO A 266 -10.62 10.23 -25.90
C PRO A 266 -10.46 9.33 -27.12
N ALA A 267 -10.44 8.00 -26.89
CA ALA A 267 -10.61 7.04 -27.98
C ALA A 267 -11.83 7.51 -28.79
N ALA A 268 -11.61 7.84 -30.07
CA ALA A 268 -12.61 8.46 -30.91
C ALA A 268 -13.94 7.67 -30.79
N PRO A 269 -15.10 8.36 -30.75
CA PRO A 269 -16.37 7.64 -30.82
C PRO A 269 -16.30 6.74 -32.05
N ILE A 270 -16.44 5.43 -31.84
CA ILE A 270 -16.68 4.51 -32.95
C ILE A 270 -18.08 4.86 -33.46
N LEU A 271 -18.12 5.84 -34.37
CA LEU A 271 -19.23 6.06 -35.27
C LEU A 271 -19.11 4.94 -36.30
N GLU A 272 -19.79 3.82 -36.05
CA GLU A 272 -20.13 2.93 -37.16
C GLU A 272 -21.23 3.61 -38.00
N PRO A 273 -21.14 3.53 -39.33
CA PRO A 273 -22.07 4.18 -40.26
C PRO A 273 -23.51 3.66 -40.16
#